data_AF-A0A286A8T0-F1
#
_entry.id   AF-A0A286A8T0-F1
#
_cell.length_a   1.000
_cell.length_b   1.000
_cell.length_c   1.000
_cell.angle_alpha   90.00
_cell.angle_beta   90.00
_cell.angle_gamma   90.00
#
_symmetry.space_group_name_H-M   'P 1'
#
loop_
_entity.id
_entity.type
_entity.pdbx_description
1 polymer ?
#
loop_
_entity_poly.entity_id
_entity_poly.type
_entity_poly.pdbx_seq_one_letter_code
_entity_poly.pdbx_strand_id
1 'polypeptide(L)' 'METHYFVSMEEQKNNPLHGKTLEYIITQLSEHYGWAELGYLLRFNCFVKDPSVKSSLKFLRKEQWARTQVEQLYIDTFSK' A
#
# COMPACT_ATOMS: atom_id res chain seq x y z
N MET A 1 30.26 -12.32 26.70
CA MET A 1 29.57 -12.78 25.48
C MET A 1 28.41 -11.83 25.27
N GLU A 2 28.65 -10.70 24.61
CA GLU A 2 27.61 -9.74 24.24
C GLU A 2 27.74 -9.49 22.75
N THR A 3 26.94 -10.20 21.95
CA THR A 3 26.75 -9.86 20.55
C THR A 3 25.68 -8.78 20.50
N HIS A 4 26.10 -7.52 20.67
CA HIS A 4 25.29 -6.38 20.24
C HIS A 4 25.10 -6.48 18.73
N TYR A 5 23.92 -6.93 18.32
CA TYR A 5 23.45 -6.93 16.94
C TYR A 5 23.18 -5.48 16.55
N PHE A 6 24.21 -4.79 16.04
CA PHE A 6 24.09 -3.45 15.51
C PHE A 6 23.46 -3.56 14.11
N VAL A 7 22.14 -3.38 14.02
CA VAL A 7 21.47 -3.20 12.73
C VAL A 7 21.84 -1.82 12.20
N SER A 8 22.62 -1.81 11.12
CA SER A 8 23.10 -0.62 10.43
C SER A 8 21.94 0.24 9.90
N MET A 9 21.97 1.52 10.25
CA MET A 9 21.01 2.58 9.91
C MET A 9 20.81 2.82 8.39
N GLU A 10 21.49 2.08 7.51
CA GLU A 10 21.52 2.32 6.05
C GLU A 10 20.46 1.51 5.27
N GLU A 11 19.92 0.41 5.80
CA GLU A 11 18.93 -0.43 5.08
C GLU A 11 17.54 0.21 4.92
N GLN A 12 17.26 1.32 5.63
CA GLN A 12 15.98 2.04 5.53
C GLN A 12 15.91 3.00 4.33
N LYS A 13 17.03 3.34 3.69
CA LYS A 13 17.08 4.40 2.67
C LYS A 13 16.44 4.01 1.34
N ASN A 14 16.27 2.71 1.08
CA ASN A 14 15.70 2.16 -0.15
C ASN A 14 14.32 1.52 0.05
N ASN A 15 13.63 1.78 1.17
CA ASN A 15 12.26 1.29 1.31
C ASN A 15 11.29 2.28 0.64
N PRO A 16 10.68 1.95 -0.51
CA PRO A 16 9.76 2.83 -1.23
C PRO A 16 8.51 3.19 -0.43
N LEU A 17 8.22 2.47 0.66
CA LEU A 17 7.11 2.73 1.57
C LEU A 17 7.51 3.52 2.83
N HIS A 18 8.79 3.87 3.02
CA HIS A 18 9.22 4.57 4.24
C HIS A 18 8.47 5.90 4.40
N GLY A 19 7.79 6.06 5.55
CA GLY A 19 6.98 7.25 5.85
C GLY A 19 5.63 7.34 5.11
N LYS A 20 5.26 6.36 4.27
CA LYS A 20 4.00 6.37 3.53
C LYS A 20 2.90 5.69 4.33
N THR A 21 1.78 6.39 4.51
CA THR A 21 0.58 5.82 5.14
C THR A 21 -0.23 5.01 4.12
N LEU A 22 -1.06 4.10 4.61
CA LEU A 22 -2.00 3.37 3.75
C LEU A 22 -2.97 4.31 3.00
N GLU A 23 -3.33 5.42 3.64
CA GLU A 23 -4.15 6.47 3.03
C GLU A 23 -3.43 7.11 1.83
N TYR A 24 -2.16 7.46 2.01
CA TYR A 24 -1.32 7.99 0.95
C TYR A 24 -1.21 7.01 -0.22
N ILE A 25 -0.93 5.74 0.07
CA ILE A 25 -0.80 4.68 -0.94
C ILE A 25 -2.06 4.57 -1.80
N ILE A 26 -3.24 4.45 -1.17
CA ILE A 26 -4.52 4.32 -1.90
C ILE A 26 -4.79 5.57 -2.72
N THR A 27 -4.53 6.75 -2.16
CA THR A 27 -4.73 8.03 -2.86
C THR A 27 -3.89 8.07 -4.13
N GLN A 28 -2.59 7.80 -4.03
CA GLN A 28 -1.68 7.79 -5.19
C GLN A 28 -2.06 6.74 -6.24
N LEU A 29 -2.43 5.52 -5.81
CA LEU A 29 -2.90 4.48 -6.72
C LEU A 29 -4.20 4.88 -7.42
N SER A 30 -5.14 5.50 -6.70
CA SER A 30 -6.41 5.96 -7.28
C SER A 30 -6.24 7.15 -8.22
N GLU A 31 -5.28 8.04 -7.96
CA GLU A 31 -4.92 9.14 -8.85
C GLU A 31 -4.20 8.65 -10.11
N HIS A 32 -3.37 7.61 -10.00
CA HIS A 32 -2.62 7.06 -11.12
C HIS A 32 -3.47 6.18 -12.05
N TYR A 33 -4.23 5.23 -11.48
CA TYR A 33 -5.00 4.25 -12.24
C TYR A 33 -6.49 4.60 -12.37
N GLY A 34 -7.05 5.35 -11.42
CA GLY A 34 -8.49 5.46 -11.25
C GLY A 34 -9.11 4.24 -10.55
N TRP A 35 -10.28 4.44 -9.96
CA TRP A 35 -10.95 3.41 -9.15
C TRP A 35 -11.39 2.18 -9.94
N ALA A 36 -11.86 2.38 -11.18
CA ALA A 36 -12.31 1.28 -12.03
C ALA A 36 -11.16 0.31 -12.34
N GLU A 37 -9.99 0.84 -12.68
CA GLU A 37 -8.80 0.04 -12.98
C GLU A 37 -8.26 -0.65 -11.72
N LEU A 38 -8.25 0.02 -10.56
CA LEU A 38 -7.91 -0.65 -9.29
C LEU A 38 -8.86 -1.80 -8.97
N GLY A 39 -10.14 -1.62 -9.25
CA GLY A 39 -11.13 -2.69 -9.16
C GLY A 39 -10.83 -3.86 -10.10
N TYR A 40 -10.29 -3.62 -11.29
CA TYR A 40 -9.88 -4.66 -12.23
C TYR A 40 -8.59 -5.37 -11.79
N LEU A 41 -7.57 -4.60 -11.39
CA LEU A 41 -6.26 -5.09 -10.98
C LEU A 41 -6.33 -5.93 -9.70
N LEU A 42 -7.00 -5.43 -8.67
CA LEU A 42 -7.03 -6.05 -7.34
C LEU A 42 -8.31 -6.86 -7.10
N ARG A 43 -9.37 -6.66 -7.90
CA ARG A 43 -10.67 -7.35 -7.78
C ARG A 43 -11.32 -7.18 -6.40
N PHE A 44 -11.08 -6.05 -5.75
CA PHE A 44 -11.73 -5.72 -4.48
C PHE A 44 -13.02 -4.92 -4.71
N ASN A 45 -14.12 -5.41 -4.13
CA ASN A 45 -15.44 -4.77 -4.25
C ASN A 45 -15.48 -3.34 -3.71
N CYS A 46 -14.60 -2.97 -2.77
CA CYS A 46 -14.53 -1.61 -2.24
C CYS A 46 -14.17 -0.57 -3.31
N PHE A 47 -13.40 -0.95 -4.34
CA PHE A 47 -13.02 -0.06 -5.43
C PHE A 47 -14.07 0.04 -6.54
N VAL A 48 -15.10 -0.81 -6.52
CA VAL A 48 -16.15 -0.85 -7.56
C VAL A 48 -17.47 -0.28 -7.04
N LYS A 49 -17.88 -0.64 -5.82
CA LYS A 49 -19.22 -0.33 -5.30
C LYS A 49 -19.32 1.02 -4.58
N ASP A 50 -18.28 1.40 -3.86
CA ASP A 50 -18.21 2.67 -3.12
C ASP A 50 -16.76 3.21 -3.16
N PRO A 51 -16.29 3.59 -4.37
CA PRO A 51 -14.90 3.95 -4.58
C PRO A 51 -14.55 5.24 -3.83
N SER A 52 -13.96 5.09 -2.66
CA SER A 52 -13.43 6.20 -1.88
C SER A 52 -12.27 5.75 -1.01
N VAL A 53 -11.37 6.69 -0.69
CA VAL A 53 -10.23 6.44 0.20
C VAL A 53 -10.72 5.97 1.58
N LYS A 54 -11.78 6.59 2.13
CA LYS A 54 -12.34 6.22 3.45
C LYS A 54 -12.92 4.81 3.47
N SER A 55 -13.71 4.42 2.46
CA SER A 55 -14.31 3.08 2.36
C SER A 55 -13.22 2.01 2.19
N SER A 56 -12.23 2.31 1.35
CA SER A 56 -11.05 1.47 1.14
C SER A 56 -10.25 1.27 2.43
N LEU A 57 -9.94 2.34 3.17
CA LEU A 57 -9.24 2.23 4.45
C LEU A 57 -10.00 1.41 5.48
N LYS A 58 -11.33 1.56 5.56
CA LYS A 58 -12.16 0.77 6.47
C LYS A 58 -12.10 -0.72 6.13
N PHE A 59 -12.11 -1.07 4.86
CA PHE A 59 -11.96 -2.44 4.38
C PHE A 59 -10.55 -2.99 4.64
N LEU A 60 -9.52 -2.27 4.22
CA LEU A 60 -8.12 -2.71 4.30
C LEU A 60 -7.59 -2.78 5.74
N ARG A 61 -8.20 -2.08 6.70
CA ARG A 61 -7.91 -2.24 8.13
C ARG A 61 -8.46 -3.55 8.71
N LYS A 62 -9.50 -4.13 8.10
CA LYS A 62 -10.09 -5.42 8.50
C LYS A 62 -9.42 -6.57 7.76
N GLU A 63 -9.22 -6.41 6.45
CA GLU A 63 -8.64 -7.42 5.57
C GLU A 63 -7.15 -7.14 5.32
N GLN A 64 -6.31 -7.62 6.23
CA GLN A 64 -4.87 -7.40 6.21
C GLN A 64 -4.20 -7.96 4.94
N TRP A 65 -4.66 -9.09 4.39
CA TRP A 65 -4.14 -9.65 3.14
C TRP A 65 -4.41 -8.74 1.94
N ALA A 66 -5.55 -8.05 1.92
CA ALA A 66 -5.89 -7.09 0.86
C ALA A 66 -5.01 -5.84 0.96
N ARG A 67 -4.70 -5.40 2.18
CA ARG A 67 -3.73 -4.32 2.43
C ARG A 67 -2.37 -4.65 1.85
N THR A 68 -1.83 -5.84 2.10
CA THR A 68 -0.53 -6.25 1.57
C THR A 68 -0.52 -6.23 0.03
N GLN A 69 -1.60 -6.63 -0.63
CA GLN A 69 -1.69 -6.55 -2.10
C GLN A 69 -1.71 -5.10 -2.62
N VAL A 70 -2.41 -4.19 -1.93
CA VAL A 70 -2.40 -2.75 -2.27
C VAL A 70 -1.01 -2.15 -2.10
N GLU A 71 -0.32 -2.49 -0.99
CA GLU A 71 1.05 -2.05 -0.74
C GLU A 71 2.02 -2.59 -1.79
N GLN A 72 1.88 -3.86 -2.21
CA GLN A 72 2.69 -4.44 -3.28
C GLN A 72 2.45 -3.74 -4.62
N LEU A 73 1.18 -3.52 -5.01
CA LEU A 73 0.85 -2.80 -6.24
C LEU A 73 1.47 -1.40 -6.27
N TYR A 74 1.51 -0.73 -5.12
CA TYR A 74 2.16 0.57 -4.99
C TYR A 74 3.67 0.50 -5.28
N ILE A 75 4.36 -0.49 -4.70
CA ILE A 75 5.80 -0.72 -4.95
C ILE A 75 6.02 -0.96 -6.45
N ASP A 76 5.24 -1.85 -7.07
CA ASP A 76 5.39 -2.21 -8.48
C ASP A 76 5.15 -1.02 -9.41
N THR A 77 4.29 -0.08 -8.99
CA THR A 77 3.94 1.12 -9.77
C THR A 77 4.98 2.24 -9.62
N PHE A 78 5.48 2.47 -8.40
CA PHE A 78 6.24 3.69 -8.07
C PHE A 78 7.71 3.46 -7.68
N SER A 79 8.18 2.21 -7.56
CA SER A 79 9.53 1.88 -7.06
C SER A 79 10.47 1.29 -8.12
N LYS A 80 10.38 1.73 -9.38
CA LYS A 80 11.33 1.34 -10.43
C LYS A 80 12.69 2.04 -10.31
#